data_AF-A0A961LS90-F1
#
_entry.id   AF-A0A961LS90-F1
#
_cell.length_a   1.000
_cell.length_b   1.000
_cell.length_c   1.000
_cell.angle_alpha   90.00
_cell.angle_beta   90.00
_cell.angle_gamma   90.00
#
_symmetry.space_group_name_H-M   'P 1'
#
loop_
_entity.id
_entity.type
_entity.pdbx_description
1 polymer ?
#
loop_
_entity_poly.entity_id
_entity_poly.type
_entity_poly.pdbx_seq_one_letter_code
_entity_poly.pdbx_strand_id
1 'polypeptide(L)'
;NEPPGARARVALTGLTLAEQFRDQSGTDVLFFVDNIFRFTQAGSEVSALLGRIPSAVGYQPTLGTDMGAMQERITTTNKGSVTSVQAVYVPADDLTDPAPASTFAHLDATTVLSRSIAEKGIYPAVDPLDSTSRILDPMVIGEDHYKCARDVQEVLQRYKALQDIIAILGMDELSEEDKLTVARARKVERFLSQPFFVAEVFTGSPGKLVPLEDTVRGFRDLVDGKYDHLPEAAFYMVGSIEEAVEKAQKLAAEAA
;
A
#
# COMPACT_ATOMS: atom_id res chain seq x y z
N ASN A 1 -9.47 22.13 12.81
CA ASN A 1 -10.05 23.22 13.63
C ASN A 1 -9.02 23.75 14.63
N GLU A 2 -8.15 22.90 15.16
CA GLU A 2 -7.08 23.32 16.07
C GLU A 2 -5.97 24.18 15.41
N PRO A 3 -5.35 25.10 16.16
CA PRO A 3 -4.27 25.94 15.65
C PRO A 3 -3.00 25.12 15.34
N PRO A 4 -2.08 25.65 14.51
CA PRO A 4 -0.89 24.92 14.09
C PRO A 4 0.02 24.51 15.25
N GLY A 5 0.07 25.28 16.35
CA GLY A 5 0.83 24.89 17.54
C GLY A 5 0.38 23.56 18.14
N ALA A 6 -0.93 23.33 18.23
CA ALA A 6 -1.49 22.06 18.72
C ALA A 6 -1.24 20.91 17.74
N ARG A 7 -1.49 21.15 16.43
CA ARG A 7 -1.24 20.16 15.37
C ARG A 7 0.23 19.73 15.27
N ALA A 8 1.17 20.65 15.51
CA ALA A 8 2.61 20.36 15.50
C ALA A 8 3.10 19.59 16.74
N ARG A 9 2.24 19.30 17.73
CA ARG A 9 2.62 18.64 18.99
C ARG A 9 1.78 17.43 19.35
N VAL A 10 0.58 17.29 18.78
CA VAL A 10 -0.34 16.18 19.10
C VAL A 10 0.28 14.81 18.80
N ALA A 11 1.02 14.67 17.68
CA ALA A 11 1.70 13.44 17.33
C ALA A 11 2.75 13.03 18.38
N LEU A 12 3.50 14.00 18.92
CA LEU A 12 4.48 13.76 19.99
C LEU A 12 3.80 13.34 21.30
N THR A 13 2.58 13.83 21.55
CA THR A 13 1.80 13.45 22.73
C THR A 13 1.36 11.99 22.65
N GLY A 14 0.81 11.58 21.50
CA GLY A 14 0.47 10.19 21.24
C GLY A 14 1.69 9.27 21.31
N LEU A 15 2.82 9.72 20.76
CA LEU A 15 4.08 8.98 20.82
C LEU A 15 4.59 8.80 22.25
N THR A 16 4.54 9.83 23.10
CA THR A 16 4.93 9.70 24.50
C THR A 16 4.12 8.63 25.24
N LEU A 17 2.82 8.51 24.94
CA LEU A 17 1.98 7.45 25.52
C LEU A 17 2.38 6.07 24.98
N ALA A 18 2.64 5.96 23.68
CA ALA A 18 3.13 4.71 23.07
C ALA A 18 4.48 4.28 23.66
N GLU A 19 5.41 5.22 23.85
CA GLU A 19 6.70 4.98 24.49
C GLU A 19 6.55 4.57 25.95
N GLN A 20 5.59 5.12 26.68
CA GLN A 20 5.32 4.69 28.05
C GLN A 20 4.94 3.20 28.09
N PHE A 21 4.05 2.74 27.21
CA PHE A 21 3.70 1.32 27.11
C PHE A 21 4.90 0.47 26.68
N ARG A 22 5.66 0.91 25.67
CA ARG A 22 6.89 0.24 25.21
C ARG A 22 7.92 0.08 26.34
N ASP A 23 8.23 1.16 27.05
CA ASP A 23 9.42 1.24 27.91
C ASP A 23 9.17 0.86 29.37
N GLN A 24 7.94 1.06 29.88
CA GLN A 24 7.57 0.71 31.25
C GLN A 24 6.86 -0.64 31.32
N SER A 25 5.95 -0.90 30.39
CA SER A 25 5.17 -2.15 30.38
C SER A 25 5.84 -3.25 29.56
N GLY A 26 6.79 -2.91 28.68
CA GLY A 26 7.48 -3.87 27.83
C GLY A 26 6.59 -4.50 26.77
N THR A 27 5.53 -3.80 26.37
CA THR A 27 4.51 -4.33 25.45
C THR A 27 4.74 -3.86 24.02
N ASP A 28 4.25 -4.63 23.06
CA ASP A 28 4.18 -4.25 21.65
C ASP A 28 2.98 -3.32 21.41
N VAL A 29 3.24 -2.16 20.82
CA VAL A 29 2.25 -1.08 20.67
C VAL A 29 2.00 -0.81 19.19
N LEU A 30 0.73 -0.76 18.79
CA LEU A 30 0.33 -0.22 17.49
C LEU A 30 0.09 1.29 17.60
N PHE A 31 0.78 2.07 16.77
CA PHE A 31 0.67 3.53 16.77
C PHE A 31 0.15 4.05 15.42
N PHE A 32 -1.10 4.52 15.41
CA PHE A 32 -1.75 5.03 14.20
C PHE A 32 -1.62 6.55 14.09
N VAL A 33 -1.04 7.05 13.00
CA VAL A 33 -0.88 8.48 12.72
C VAL A 33 -1.64 8.84 11.44
N ASP A 34 -2.78 9.52 11.58
CA ASP A 34 -3.59 10.01 10.46
C ASP A 34 -3.76 11.54 10.57
N ASN A 35 -3.01 12.37 9.86
CA ASN A 35 -2.01 12.09 8.81
C ASN A 35 -0.68 12.81 9.15
N ILE A 36 0.46 12.16 8.94
CA ILE A 36 1.78 12.72 9.29
C ILE A 36 2.09 14.00 8.52
N PHE A 37 1.55 14.17 7.32
CA PHE A 37 1.70 15.42 6.56
C PHE A 37 1.16 16.64 7.33
N ARG A 38 0.12 16.47 8.15
CA ARG A 38 -0.45 17.56 8.95
C ARG A 38 0.49 18.04 10.05
N PHE A 39 1.38 17.17 10.55
CA PHE A 39 2.47 17.56 11.45
C PHE A 39 3.46 18.48 10.73
N THR A 40 3.87 18.11 9.51
CA THR A 40 4.75 18.93 8.67
C THR A 40 4.13 20.28 8.31
N GLN A 41 2.88 20.28 7.83
CA GLN A 41 2.15 21.50 7.47
C GLN A 41 2.06 22.46 8.64
N ALA A 42 1.73 21.94 9.84
CA ALA A 42 1.67 22.74 11.05
C ALA A 42 3.05 23.32 11.42
N GLY A 43 4.13 22.54 11.23
CA GLY A 43 5.51 23.00 11.38
C GLY A 43 5.86 24.17 10.46
N SER A 44 5.43 24.12 9.19
CA SER A 44 5.61 25.20 8.22
C SER A 44 4.88 26.48 8.64
N GLU A 45 3.61 26.36 9.07
CA GLU A 45 2.82 27.49 9.56
C GLU A 45 3.46 28.15 10.79
N VAL A 46 3.92 27.36 11.77
CA VAL A 46 4.62 27.89 12.95
C VAL A 46 5.95 28.55 12.56
N SER A 47 6.71 27.94 11.65
CA SER A 47 7.99 28.48 11.18
C SER A 47 7.84 29.85 10.52
N ALA A 48 6.79 30.04 9.71
CA ALA A 48 6.46 31.31 9.10
C ALA A 48 6.12 32.39 10.15
N LEU A 49 5.31 32.05 11.16
CA LEU A 49 4.97 32.97 12.26
C LEU A 49 6.18 33.37 13.11
N LEU A 50 7.18 32.51 13.21
CA LEU A 50 8.45 32.79 13.90
C LEU A 50 9.43 33.62 13.06
N GLY A 51 9.07 34.00 11.83
CA GLY A 51 9.92 34.80 10.94
C GLY A 51 11.13 34.03 10.40
N ARG A 52 11.10 32.70 10.39
CA ARG A 52 12.16 31.89 9.78
C ARG A 52 12.07 31.96 8.25
N ILE A 53 13.22 32.02 7.60
CA ILE A 53 13.30 31.98 6.14
C ILE A 53 12.81 30.60 5.66
N PRO A 54 11.85 30.51 4.73
CA PRO A 54 11.35 29.24 4.22
C PRO A 54 12.41 28.53 3.35
N SER A 55 12.33 27.20 3.31
CA SER A 55 13.12 26.34 2.44
C SER A 55 12.37 26.06 1.12
N ALA A 56 12.81 25.02 0.39
CA ALA A 56 12.17 24.53 -0.82
C ALA A 56 10.65 24.37 -0.63
N VAL A 57 9.90 24.83 -1.64
CA VAL A 57 8.43 24.72 -1.72
C VAL A 57 7.68 25.39 -0.54
N GLY A 58 8.37 26.21 0.27
CA GLY A 58 7.76 26.95 1.38
C GLY A 58 7.75 26.23 2.72
N TYR A 59 8.37 25.05 2.82
CA TYR A 59 8.48 24.31 4.08
C TYR A 59 9.45 24.97 5.06
N GLN A 60 9.36 24.58 6.34
CA GLN A 60 10.31 25.03 7.36
C GLN A 60 11.73 24.53 7.05
N PRO A 61 12.78 25.33 7.33
CA PRO A 61 14.17 24.89 7.16
C PRO A 61 14.55 23.73 8.10
N THR A 62 13.77 23.50 9.15
CA THR A 62 13.95 22.41 10.12
C THR A 62 13.19 21.13 9.75
N LEU A 63 12.66 21.00 8.53
CA LEU A 63 11.79 19.88 8.14
C LEU A 63 12.43 18.52 8.44
N GLY A 64 13.65 18.28 7.96
CA GLY A 64 14.34 17.02 8.17
C GLY A 64 14.62 16.72 9.64
N THR A 65 15.01 17.74 10.43
CA THR A 65 15.30 17.56 11.86
C THR A 65 14.03 17.31 12.67
N ASP A 66 12.94 18.03 12.36
CA ASP A 66 11.66 17.88 13.07
C ASP A 66 11.03 16.51 12.76
N MET A 67 11.13 16.06 11.50
CA MET A 67 10.67 14.73 11.09
C MET A 67 11.51 13.63 11.75
N GLY A 68 12.84 13.71 11.65
CA GLY A 68 13.74 12.73 12.26
C GLY A 68 13.58 12.62 13.77
N ALA A 69 13.45 13.74 14.47
CA ALA A 69 13.25 13.73 15.93
C ALA A 69 11.96 13.01 16.38
N MET A 70 10.92 13.01 15.53
CA MET A 70 9.71 12.24 15.78
C MET A 70 9.85 10.78 15.34
N GLN A 71 10.30 10.55 14.11
CA GLN A 71 10.31 9.21 13.50
C GLN A 71 11.30 8.28 14.21
N GLU A 72 12.47 8.76 14.61
CA GLU A 72 13.48 7.92 15.29
C GLU A 72 13.05 7.43 16.68
N ARG A 73 12.05 8.07 17.29
CA ARG A 73 11.43 7.60 18.54
C ARG A 73 10.46 6.44 18.32
N ILE A 74 9.93 6.30 17.10
CA ILE A 74 9.06 5.21 16.67
C ILE A 74 9.97 4.05 16.26
N THR A 75 10.33 3.22 17.24
CA THR A 75 11.24 2.11 17.00
C THR A 75 11.03 0.97 17.99
N THR A 76 11.56 -0.19 17.64
CA THR A 76 11.67 -1.36 18.52
C THR A 76 12.92 -1.25 19.37
N THR A 77 12.76 -1.45 20.68
CA THR A 77 13.86 -1.46 21.64
C THR A 77 14.02 -2.84 22.27
N ASN A 78 14.98 -2.99 23.18
CA ASN A 78 15.16 -4.23 23.95
C ASN A 78 14.03 -4.48 24.97
N LYS A 79 13.13 -3.53 25.18
CA LYS A 79 12.03 -3.63 26.17
C LYS A 79 10.69 -3.98 25.54
N GLY A 80 10.43 -3.49 24.33
CA GLY A 80 9.18 -3.67 23.60
C GLY A 80 9.25 -2.99 22.24
N SER A 81 8.16 -3.04 21.47
CA SER A 81 8.11 -2.46 20.13
C SER A 81 7.01 -1.40 19.96
N VAL A 82 7.23 -0.49 19.01
CA VAL A 82 6.19 0.40 18.49
C VAL A 82 6.11 0.16 16.98
N THR A 83 5.03 -0.48 16.53
CA THR A 83 4.73 -0.62 15.10
C THR A 83 3.79 0.50 14.70
N SER A 84 4.27 1.44 13.89
CA SER A 84 3.45 2.56 13.44
C SER A 84 2.83 2.33 12.08
N VAL A 85 1.57 2.76 11.92
CA VAL A 85 0.89 2.86 10.62
C VAL A 85 0.57 4.34 10.40
N GLN A 86 1.22 4.94 9.40
CA GLN A 86 1.17 6.38 9.18
C GLN A 86 0.54 6.67 7.82
N ALA A 87 -0.58 7.39 7.81
CA ALA A 87 -1.10 7.94 6.57
C ALA A 87 -0.23 9.13 6.17
N VAL A 88 0.19 9.16 4.89
CA VAL A 88 0.97 10.26 4.30
C VAL A 88 0.16 10.87 3.18
N TYR A 89 -0.22 12.14 3.32
CA TYR A 89 -0.86 12.87 2.24
C TYR A 89 0.22 13.39 1.29
N VAL A 90 0.07 13.06 0.01
CA VAL A 90 0.96 13.53 -1.06
C VAL A 90 0.28 14.73 -1.75
N PRO A 91 0.79 15.96 -1.57
CA PRO A 91 0.21 17.13 -2.21
C PRO A 91 0.26 17.01 -3.72
N ALA A 92 -0.88 17.25 -4.39
CA ALA A 92 -0.98 17.24 -5.85
C ALA A 92 -0.46 15.97 -6.55
N ASP A 93 -0.47 14.82 -5.86
CA ASP A 93 0.07 13.55 -6.36
C ASP A 93 1.59 13.62 -6.69
N ASP A 94 2.33 14.58 -6.13
CA ASP A 94 3.78 14.78 -6.33
C ASP A 94 4.62 14.14 -5.20
N LEU A 95 5.20 12.96 -5.49
CA LEU A 95 6.09 12.24 -4.56
C LEU A 95 7.45 12.94 -4.36
N THR A 96 7.78 13.93 -5.19
CA THR A 96 9.03 14.70 -5.08
C THR A 96 8.91 15.88 -4.12
N ASP A 97 7.72 16.15 -3.59
CA ASP A 97 7.52 17.14 -2.54
C ASP A 97 8.42 16.82 -1.32
N PRO A 98 9.10 17.82 -0.73
CA PRO A 98 10.01 17.61 0.40
C PRO A 98 9.40 16.89 1.61
N ALA A 99 8.10 17.03 1.86
CA ALA A 99 7.44 16.44 3.03
C ALA A 99 7.25 14.92 2.90
N PRO A 100 6.61 14.38 1.84
CA PRO A 100 6.62 12.95 1.56
C PRO A 100 8.04 12.39 1.45
N ALA A 101 8.94 13.06 0.70
CA ALA A 101 10.30 12.58 0.50
C ALA A 101 11.08 12.43 1.82
N SER A 102 10.96 13.40 2.73
CA SER A 102 11.58 13.31 4.06
C SER A 102 10.95 12.22 4.92
N THR A 103 9.64 11.98 4.78
CA THR A 103 8.93 10.94 5.55
C THR A 103 9.34 9.55 5.08
N PHE A 104 9.40 9.32 3.75
CA PHE A 104 9.73 8.03 3.16
C PHE A 104 11.11 7.51 3.56
N ALA A 105 12.08 8.40 3.81
CA ALA A 105 13.40 8.02 4.28
C ALA A 105 13.39 7.29 5.65
N HIS A 106 12.32 7.42 6.44
CA HIS A 106 12.18 6.79 7.76
C HIS A 106 11.23 5.58 7.77
N LEU A 107 10.57 5.25 6.65
CA LEU A 107 9.58 4.17 6.63
C LEU A 107 10.22 2.84 6.23
N ASP A 108 9.96 1.79 7.01
CA ASP A 108 10.38 0.41 6.68
C ASP A 108 9.58 -0.21 5.53
N ALA A 109 8.33 0.25 5.33
CA ALA A 109 7.47 -0.16 4.25
C ALA A 109 6.62 1.02 3.78
N THR A 110 6.43 1.12 2.47
CA THR A 110 5.58 2.13 1.84
C THR A 110 4.48 1.43 1.07
N THR A 111 3.24 1.84 1.33
CA THR A 111 2.06 1.40 0.58
C THR A 111 1.52 2.60 -0.18
N VAL A 112 1.77 2.63 -1.48
CA VAL A 112 1.35 3.73 -2.36
C VAL A 112 -0.08 3.47 -2.82
N LEU A 113 -0.97 4.44 -2.60
CA LEU A 113 -2.35 4.38 -3.09
C LEU A 113 -2.48 5.21 -4.36
N SER A 114 -2.99 4.60 -5.42
CA SER A 114 -3.09 5.21 -6.74
C SER A 114 -4.53 5.48 -7.16
N ARG A 115 -4.78 6.69 -7.69
CA ARG A 115 -6.10 7.06 -8.23
C ARG A 115 -6.47 6.23 -9.45
N SER A 116 -5.51 5.93 -10.33
CA SER A 116 -5.78 5.15 -11.56
C SER A 116 -6.23 3.72 -11.27
N ILE A 117 -5.78 3.14 -10.15
CA ILE A 117 -6.23 1.82 -9.68
C ILE A 117 -7.63 1.90 -9.08
N ALA A 118 -7.91 2.95 -8.29
CA ALA A 118 -9.24 3.19 -7.73
C ALA A 118 -10.30 3.41 -8.83
N GLU A 119 -9.96 4.12 -9.90
CA GLU A 119 -10.84 4.34 -11.06
C GLU A 119 -11.21 3.04 -11.80
N LYS A 120 -10.39 1.98 -11.68
CA LYS A 120 -10.72 0.63 -12.17
C LYS A 120 -11.66 -0.13 -11.24
N GLY A 121 -12.04 0.45 -10.10
CA GLY A 121 -12.86 -0.17 -9.06
C GLY A 121 -12.09 -1.13 -8.14
N ILE A 122 -10.76 -1.12 -8.17
CA ILE A 122 -9.93 -2.05 -7.39
C ILE A 122 -9.69 -1.45 -6.00
N TYR A 123 -10.15 -2.15 -4.96
CA TYR A 123 -9.99 -1.75 -3.56
C TYR A 123 -9.40 -2.90 -2.74
N PRO A 124 -8.36 -2.65 -1.91
CA PRO A 124 -7.67 -1.36 -1.74
C PRO A 124 -6.89 -0.94 -2.99
N ALA A 125 -6.82 0.38 -3.24
CA ALA A 125 -6.20 0.93 -4.45
C ALA A 125 -4.66 1.01 -4.37
N VAL A 126 -4.03 -0.08 -3.93
CA VAL A 126 -2.58 -0.19 -3.75
C VAL A 126 -1.90 -0.33 -5.10
N ASP A 127 -0.86 0.46 -5.35
CA ASP A 127 0.05 0.25 -6.47
C ASP A 127 1.13 -0.78 -6.07
N PRO A 128 1.09 -2.00 -6.63
CA PRO A 128 2.01 -3.07 -6.24
C PRO A 128 3.44 -2.90 -6.78
N LEU A 129 3.64 -1.99 -7.75
CA LEU A 129 4.95 -1.70 -8.34
C LEU A 129 5.66 -0.54 -7.62
N ASP A 130 4.90 0.46 -7.18
CA ASP A 130 5.44 1.61 -6.44
C ASP A 130 5.49 1.38 -4.91
N SER A 131 4.76 0.38 -4.40
CA SER A 131 4.85 -0.03 -3.00
C SER A 131 6.08 -0.89 -2.73
N THR A 132 6.74 -0.68 -1.59
CA THR A 132 7.96 -1.42 -1.23
C THR A 132 8.02 -1.75 0.26
N SER A 133 8.84 -2.73 0.61
CA SER A 133 9.11 -3.10 1.99
C SER A 133 10.55 -3.58 2.14
N ARG A 134 11.22 -3.13 3.21
CA ARG A 134 12.57 -3.55 3.56
C ARG A 134 12.66 -5.04 3.88
N ILE A 135 11.57 -5.64 4.39
CA ILE A 135 11.54 -7.05 4.76
C ILE A 135 11.15 -7.98 3.61
N LEU A 136 10.95 -7.45 2.39
CA LEU A 136 10.78 -8.26 1.19
C LEU A 136 12.14 -8.83 0.75
N ASP A 137 12.68 -9.72 1.59
CA ASP A 137 13.98 -10.36 1.47
C ASP A 137 13.84 -11.86 1.78
N PRO A 138 14.37 -12.77 0.93
CA PRO A 138 14.23 -14.21 1.14
C PRO A 138 14.80 -14.71 2.47
N MET A 139 15.77 -14.00 3.07
CA MET A 139 16.33 -14.33 4.38
C MET A 139 15.36 -14.02 5.54
N VAL A 140 14.37 -13.16 5.32
CA VAL A 140 13.38 -12.75 6.33
C VAL A 140 12.06 -13.48 6.14
N ILE A 141 11.53 -13.53 4.91
CA ILE A 141 10.20 -14.07 4.61
C ILE A 141 10.20 -15.47 3.97
N GLY A 142 11.39 -16.03 3.71
CA GLY A 142 11.56 -17.30 3.02
C GLY A 142 11.51 -17.19 1.50
N GLU A 143 12.08 -18.18 0.81
CA GLU A 143 12.19 -18.16 -0.66
C GLU A 143 10.84 -18.21 -1.38
N ASP A 144 9.89 -18.99 -0.84
CA ASP A 144 8.61 -19.22 -1.53
C ASP A 144 7.78 -17.94 -1.63
N HIS A 145 7.65 -17.23 -0.51
CA HIS A 145 6.96 -15.94 -0.47
C HIS A 145 7.70 -14.90 -1.32
N TYR A 146 9.02 -14.83 -1.20
CA TYR A 146 9.82 -13.87 -1.97
C TYR A 146 9.69 -14.08 -3.48
N LYS A 147 9.85 -15.32 -3.97
CA LYS A 147 9.72 -15.64 -5.41
C LYS A 147 8.31 -15.31 -5.91
N CYS A 148 7.27 -15.76 -5.19
CA CYS A 148 5.89 -15.46 -5.57
C CYS A 148 5.63 -13.95 -5.71
N ALA A 149 6.11 -13.14 -4.76
CA ALA A 149 5.96 -11.69 -4.83
C ALA A 149 6.73 -11.08 -6.03
N ARG A 150 7.94 -11.58 -6.33
CA ARG A 150 8.72 -11.13 -7.49
C ARG A 150 8.08 -11.52 -8.81
N ASP A 151 7.56 -12.73 -8.93
CA ASP A 151 6.89 -13.20 -10.15
C ASP A 151 5.62 -12.38 -10.41
N VAL A 152 4.84 -12.06 -9.37
CA VAL A 152 3.69 -11.15 -9.46
C VAL A 152 4.11 -9.76 -9.95
N GLN A 153 5.19 -9.19 -9.40
CA GLN A 153 5.72 -7.90 -9.83
C GLN A 153 6.20 -7.94 -11.28
N GLU A 154 6.87 -9.01 -11.72
CA GLU A 154 7.35 -9.17 -13.09
C GLU A 154 6.19 -9.23 -14.10
N VAL A 155 5.15 -10.01 -13.80
CA VAL A 155 3.93 -10.09 -14.63
C VAL A 155 3.28 -8.72 -14.77
N LEU A 156 3.14 -7.97 -13.67
CA LEU A 156 2.53 -6.64 -13.68
C LEU A 156 3.41 -5.61 -14.39
N GLN A 157 4.73 -5.70 -14.24
CA GLN A 157 5.68 -4.82 -14.93
C GLN A 157 5.65 -5.04 -16.45
N ARG A 158 5.63 -6.31 -16.90
CA ARG A 158 5.48 -6.64 -18.33
C ARG A 158 4.13 -6.17 -18.86
N TYR A 159 3.06 -6.32 -18.09
CA TYR A 159 1.75 -5.78 -18.46
C TYR A 159 1.77 -4.25 -18.63
N LYS A 160 2.38 -3.51 -17.70
CA LYS A 160 2.53 -2.04 -17.80
C LYS A 160 3.28 -1.63 -19.06
N ALA A 161 4.35 -2.35 -19.44
CA ALA A 161 5.07 -2.09 -20.70
C ALA A 161 4.23 -2.38 -21.96
N LEU A 162 3.33 -3.36 -21.89
CA LEU A 162 2.43 -3.70 -23.00
C LEU A 162 1.22 -2.77 -23.10
N GLN A 163 0.83 -2.06 -22.04
CA GLN A 163 -0.34 -1.16 -22.04
C GLN A 163 -0.25 -0.06 -23.10
N ASP A 164 0.92 0.56 -23.28
CA ASP A 164 1.11 1.60 -24.29
C ASP A 164 0.96 1.05 -25.72
N ILE A 165 1.47 -0.16 -25.96
CA ILE A 165 1.34 -0.86 -27.23
C ILE A 165 -0.13 -1.19 -27.50
N ILE A 166 -0.84 -1.73 -26.49
CA ILE A 166 -2.27 -2.07 -26.58
C ILE A 166 -3.11 -0.81 -26.86
N ALA A 167 -2.78 0.33 -26.25
CA ALA A 167 -3.49 1.57 -26.45
C ALA A 167 -3.35 2.14 -27.87
N ILE A 168 -2.23 1.88 -28.55
CA ILE A 168 -1.94 2.39 -29.90
C ILE A 168 -2.37 1.40 -30.99
N LEU A 169 -1.99 0.12 -30.85
CA LEU A 169 -2.12 -0.91 -31.89
C LEU A 169 -3.30 -1.86 -31.64
N GLY A 170 -3.77 -1.98 -30.41
CA GLY A 170 -4.79 -2.95 -30.01
C GLY A 170 -4.22 -4.29 -29.54
N MET A 171 -5.08 -5.11 -28.92
CA MET A 171 -4.71 -6.42 -28.36
C MET A 171 -4.32 -7.46 -29.42
N ASP A 172 -4.85 -7.34 -30.63
CA ASP A 172 -4.69 -8.36 -31.68
C ASP A 172 -3.27 -8.41 -32.26
N GLU A 173 -2.55 -7.29 -32.16
CA GLU A 173 -1.17 -7.09 -32.64
C GLU A 173 -0.10 -7.66 -31.68
N LEU A 174 -0.51 -8.12 -30.50
CA LEU A 174 0.39 -8.76 -29.56
C LEU A 174 0.68 -10.21 -29.98
N SER A 175 1.88 -10.69 -29.61
CA SER A 175 2.20 -12.11 -29.72
C SER A 175 1.28 -12.94 -28.80
N GLU A 176 1.08 -14.23 -29.10
CA GLU A 176 0.24 -15.09 -28.26
C GLU A 176 0.79 -15.21 -26.82
N GLU A 177 2.11 -15.12 -26.64
CA GLU A 177 2.75 -15.08 -25.31
C GLU A 177 2.43 -13.78 -24.56
N ASP A 178 2.45 -12.64 -25.25
CA ASP A 178 2.12 -11.35 -24.65
C ASP A 178 0.63 -11.26 -24.33
N LYS A 179 -0.24 -11.79 -25.19
CA LYS A 179 -1.68 -11.92 -24.91
C LYS A 179 -1.93 -12.73 -23.64
N LEU A 180 -1.23 -13.86 -23.50
CA LEU A 180 -1.31 -14.69 -22.29
C LEU A 180 -0.83 -13.93 -21.05
N THR A 181 0.29 -13.21 -21.16
CA THR A 181 0.83 -12.37 -20.08
C THR A 181 -0.18 -11.30 -19.65
N VAL A 182 -0.80 -10.60 -20.60
CA VAL A 182 -1.82 -9.58 -20.33
C VAL A 182 -3.04 -10.21 -19.64
N ALA A 183 -3.49 -11.38 -20.10
CA ALA A 183 -4.63 -12.07 -19.50
C ALA A 183 -4.35 -12.47 -18.05
N ARG A 184 -3.15 -12.99 -17.75
CA ARG A 184 -2.73 -13.31 -16.37
C ARG A 184 -2.60 -12.04 -15.53
N ALA A 185 -1.96 -11.01 -16.05
CA ALA A 185 -1.76 -9.76 -15.33
C ALA A 185 -3.09 -9.08 -14.95
N ARG A 186 -4.09 -9.08 -15.83
CA ARG A 186 -5.43 -8.58 -15.51
C ARG A 186 -6.09 -9.36 -14.38
N LYS A 187 -5.95 -10.70 -14.37
CA LYS A 187 -6.47 -11.54 -13.27
C LYS A 187 -5.74 -11.23 -11.96
N VAL A 188 -4.42 -11.11 -12.00
CA VAL A 188 -3.59 -10.73 -10.84
C VAL A 188 -4.02 -9.35 -10.31
N GLU A 189 -4.18 -8.35 -11.18
CA GLU A 189 -4.60 -7.00 -10.82
C GLU A 189 -5.98 -7.02 -10.13
N ARG A 190 -6.92 -7.83 -10.63
CA ARG A 190 -8.23 -8.02 -10.00
C ARG A 190 -8.14 -8.79 -8.69
N PHE A 191 -7.31 -9.81 -8.59
CA PHE A 191 -7.14 -10.63 -7.40
C PHE A 191 -6.46 -9.91 -6.23
N LEU A 192 -5.77 -8.80 -6.51
CA LEU A 192 -5.30 -7.87 -5.47
C LEU A 192 -6.43 -7.09 -4.79
N SER A 193 -7.65 -7.10 -5.33
CA SER A 193 -8.82 -6.51 -4.65
C SER A 193 -9.40 -7.44 -3.59
N GLN A 194 -9.86 -6.87 -2.48
CA GLN A 194 -10.42 -7.63 -1.37
C GLN A 194 -11.56 -6.85 -0.68
N PRO A 195 -12.71 -7.48 -0.40
CA PRO A 195 -13.77 -6.85 0.39
C PRO A 195 -13.35 -6.69 1.85
N PHE A 196 -13.42 -5.45 2.36
CA PHE A 196 -13.11 -5.14 3.75
C PHE A 196 -14.35 -5.21 4.64
N PHE A 197 -14.20 -5.72 5.87
CA PHE A 197 -15.26 -5.75 6.88
C PHE A 197 -15.85 -4.36 7.15
N VAL A 198 -14.99 -3.34 7.23
CA VAL A 198 -15.43 -1.95 7.45
C VAL A 198 -16.14 -1.33 6.24
N ALA A 199 -15.96 -1.91 5.05
CA ALA A 199 -16.55 -1.43 3.82
C ALA A 199 -17.86 -2.15 3.45
N GLU A 200 -18.26 -3.17 4.21
CA GLU A 200 -19.44 -4.00 3.94
C GLU A 200 -20.72 -3.17 3.80
N VAL A 201 -20.85 -2.08 4.60
CA VAL A 201 -21.98 -1.15 4.52
C VAL A 201 -22.06 -0.41 3.18
N PHE A 202 -20.93 -0.21 2.50
CA PHE A 202 -20.86 0.50 1.22
C PHE A 202 -20.84 -0.45 0.02
N THR A 203 -20.22 -1.62 0.16
CA THR A 203 -20.06 -2.59 -0.94
C THR A 203 -21.18 -3.63 -0.99
N GLY A 204 -21.88 -3.88 0.12
CA GLY A 204 -22.85 -4.96 0.27
C GLY A 204 -22.25 -6.36 0.29
N SER A 205 -20.92 -6.48 0.19
CA SER A 205 -20.20 -7.75 0.18
C SER A 205 -19.54 -7.99 1.54
N PRO A 206 -19.68 -9.21 2.11
CA PRO A 206 -19.10 -9.51 3.41
C PRO A 206 -17.58 -9.41 3.37
N GLY A 207 -17.00 -8.80 4.41
CA GLY A 207 -15.56 -8.68 4.55
C GLY A 207 -14.86 -10.04 4.59
N LYS A 208 -13.62 -10.08 4.10
CA LYS A 208 -12.78 -11.29 4.08
C LYS A 208 -11.46 -11.04 4.77
N LEU A 209 -10.98 -12.03 5.51
CA LEU A 209 -9.63 -12.10 6.06
C LEU A 209 -8.92 -13.26 5.37
N VAL A 210 -7.83 -12.98 4.66
CA VAL A 210 -7.10 -14.00 3.89
C VAL A 210 -5.80 -14.34 4.63
N PRO A 211 -5.58 -15.62 4.99
CA PRO A 211 -4.32 -16.07 5.58
C PRO A 211 -3.13 -15.91 4.61
N LEU A 212 -1.94 -15.64 5.15
CA LEU A 212 -0.73 -15.45 4.35
C LEU A 212 -0.42 -16.66 3.44
N GLU A 213 -0.58 -17.87 3.96
CA GLU A 213 -0.32 -19.12 3.22
C GLU A 213 -1.25 -19.27 2.01
N ASP A 214 -2.52 -18.88 2.16
CA ASP A 214 -3.51 -18.90 1.09
C ASP A 214 -3.23 -17.81 0.05
N THR A 215 -2.77 -16.64 0.48
CA THR A 215 -2.32 -15.57 -0.43
C THR A 215 -1.17 -16.05 -1.31
N VAL A 216 -0.10 -16.59 -0.69
CA VAL A 216 1.08 -17.05 -1.45
C VAL A 216 0.72 -18.21 -2.38
N ARG A 217 -0.08 -19.18 -1.92
CA ARG A 217 -0.56 -20.28 -2.76
C ARG A 217 -1.39 -19.77 -3.94
N GLY A 218 -2.36 -18.91 -3.67
CA GLY A 218 -3.29 -18.38 -4.68
C GLY A 218 -2.57 -17.60 -5.77
N PHE A 219 -1.65 -16.70 -5.41
CA PHE A 219 -0.88 -15.93 -6.39
C PHE A 219 0.12 -16.81 -7.16
N ARG A 220 0.81 -17.76 -6.52
CA ARG A 220 1.71 -18.69 -7.21
C ARG A 220 0.95 -19.50 -8.27
N ASP A 221 -0.15 -20.12 -7.87
CA ASP A 221 -0.96 -20.93 -8.79
C ASP A 221 -1.53 -20.12 -9.96
N LEU A 222 -1.86 -18.84 -9.71
CA LEU A 222 -2.34 -17.91 -10.74
C LEU A 222 -1.23 -17.54 -11.73
N VAL A 223 -0.02 -17.24 -11.25
CA VAL A 223 1.13 -16.91 -12.10
C VAL A 223 1.62 -18.12 -12.89
N ASP A 224 1.60 -19.31 -12.29
CA ASP A 224 1.90 -20.61 -12.93
C ASP A 224 0.89 -20.99 -14.02
N GLY A 225 -0.25 -20.28 -14.10
CA GLY A 225 -1.27 -20.47 -15.15
C GLY A 225 -2.31 -21.55 -14.85
N LYS A 226 -2.37 -22.08 -13.61
CA LYS A 226 -3.36 -23.12 -13.25
C LYS A 226 -4.80 -22.65 -13.44
N TYR A 227 -5.05 -21.34 -13.35
CA TYR A 227 -6.36 -20.72 -13.48
C TYR A 227 -6.53 -19.89 -14.76
N ASP A 228 -5.75 -20.18 -15.81
CA ASP A 228 -5.85 -19.49 -17.10
C ASP A 228 -7.23 -19.65 -17.77
N HIS A 229 -7.92 -20.75 -17.49
CA HIS A 229 -9.26 -21.05 -17.99
C HIS A 229 -10.39 -20.26 -17.30
N LEU A 230 -10.14 -19.64 -16.13
CA LEU A 230 -11.16 -18.88 -15.41
C LEU A 230 -11.31 -17.45 -15.97
N PRO A 231 -12.52 -16.87 -15.96
CA PRO A 231 -12.75 -15.51 -16.43
C PRO A 231 -12.17 -14.46 -15.44
N GLU A 232 -11.75 -13.30 -15.95
CA GLU A 232 -11.19 -12.21 -15.14
C GLU A 232 -12.12 -11.75 -13.99
N ALA A 233 -13.43 -11.71 -14.25
CA ALA A 233 -14.44 -11.28 -13.28
C ALA A 233 -14.54 -12.17 -12.03
N ALA A 234 -14.05 -13.42 -12.12
CA ALA A 234 -14.02 -14.34 -10.99
C ALA A 234 -13.03 -13.91 -9.90
N PHE A 235 -11.97 -13.19 -10.27
CA PHE A 235 -10.92 -12.74 -9.37
C PHE A 235 -11.21 -11.40 -8.70
N TYR A 236 -12.31 -10.74 -9.07
CA TYR A 236 -12.65 -9.43 -8.53
C TYR A 236 -13.40 -9.52 -7.20
N MET A 237 -12.94 -8.80 -6.18
CA MET A 237 -13.57 -8.69 -4.85
C MET A 237 -13.87 -10.06 -4.21
N VAL A 238 -12.84 -10.91 -4.13
CA VAL A 238 -12.88 -12.23 -3.49
C VAL A 238 -11.76 -12.32 -2.44
N GLY A 239 -11.88 -13.26 -1.50
CA GLY A 239 -10.84 -13.53 -0.51
C GLY A 239 -9.77 -14.48 -1.04
N SER A 240 -10.03 -15.78 -0.94
CA SER A 240 -9.08 -16.81 -1.36
C SER A 240 -9.27 -17.24 -2.81
N ILE A 241 -8.34 -18.05 -3.31
CA ILE A 241 -8.39 -18.58 -4.67
C ILE A 241 -9.58 -19.54 -4.87
N GLU A 242 -9.98 -20.25 -3.82
CA GLU A 242 -11.15 -21.13 -3.83
C GLU A 242 -12.44 -20.33 -4.05
N GLU A 243 -12.56 -19.14 -3.43
CA GLU A 243 -13.71 -18.26 -3.66
C GLU A 243 -13.75 -17.75 -5.11
N ALA A 244 -12.59 -17.52 -5.74
CA ALA A 244 -12.51 -17.17 -7.15
C ALA A 244 -13.03 -18.31 -8.03
N VAL A 245 -12.66 -19.57 -7.72
CA VAL A 245 -13.16 -20.75 -8.43
C VAL A 245 -14.68 -20.90 -8.28
N GLU A 246 -15.20 -20.77 -7.06
CA GLU A 246 -16.65 -20.83 -6.81
C GLU A 246 -17.40 -19.72 -7.56
N LYS A 247 -16.85 -18.51 -7.59
CA LYS A 247 -17.43 -17.39 -8.32
C LYS A 247 -17.42 -17.64 -9.84
N ALA A 248 -16.35 -18.21 -10.37
CA ALA A 248 -16.28 -18.61 -11.78
C ALA A 248 -17.36 -19.63 -12.15
N GLN A 249 -17.63 -20.61 -11.28
CA GLN A 249 -18.68 -21.60 -11.49
C GLN A 249 -20.08 -20.96 -11.52
N LYS A 250 -20.35 -20.00 -10.62
CA LYS A 250 -21.61 -19.25 -10.61
C LYS A 250 -21.79 -18.45 -11.90
N LEU A 251 -20.76 -17.73 -12.33
CA LEU A 251 -20.78 -16.97 -13.60
C LEU A 251 -21.02 -17.87 -14.81
N ALA A 252 -20.42 -19.06 -14.84
CA ALA A 252 -20.65 -20.03 -15.90
C ALA A 252 -22.08 -20.58 -15.91
N ALA A 253 -22.67 -20.80 -14.72
CA ALA A 253 -24.05 -21.26 -14.59
C ALA A 253 -25.09 -20.20 -14.95
N GLU A 254 -24.80 -18.91 -14.70
CA GLU A 254 -25.67 -17.79 -15.10
C GLU A 254 -25.62 -17.49 -16.61
N ALA A 255 -24.52 -17.85 -17.27
CA ALA A 255 -24.33 -17.67 -18.71
C ALA A 255 -24.89 -18.83 -19.56
N ALA A 256 -25.22 -19.98 -18.95
CA ALA A 256 -25.75 -21.18 -19.57
C ALA A 256 -27.29 -21.18 -19.59
#